data_AF-A0A3L7PWG6-F1
#
_entry.id   AF-A0A3L7PWG6-F1
#
_cell.length_a   1.000
_cell.length_b   1.000
_cell.length_c   1.000
_cell.angle_alpha   90.00
_cell.angle_beta   90.00
_cell.angle_gamma   90.00
#
_symmetry.space_group_name_H-M   'P 1'
#
loop_
_entity.id
_entity.type
_entity.pdbx_description
1 polymer ?
#
loop_
_entity_poly.entity_id
_entity_poly.type
_entity_poly.pdbx_seq_one_letter_code
_entity_poly.pdbx_strand_id
1 'polypeptide(L)'
;FPSDARSTPFAQVPMLKDIHKLTDFDLLVSVSAGYPGSKEWIQYGVSPTMTGGKPLPFVAGATGVQTPQLIPYYPGQMAGVLGAIKGAAEYESLVNTKLRSMDSGKPIAPKFQEAQRRMAPQLVAHVLMVGLIVVGNVIYFAGRRKGAHV
;
A
#
# COMPACT_ATOMS: atom_id res chain seq x y z
N PHE A 1 -28.67 4.42 -0.20
CA PHE A 1 -28.44 5.88 -0.28
C PHE A 1 -28.64 6.31 -1.72
N PRO A 2 -29.63 7.17 -2.05
CA PRO A 2 -29.93 7.57 -3.44
C PRO A 2 -29.26 8.89 -3.91
N SER A 3 -28.51 9.55 -3.03
CA SER A 3 -27.92 10.87 -3.29
C SER A 3 -26.45 10.95 -2.83
N ASP A 4 -25.68 11.85 -3.45
CA ASP A 4 -24.29 12.13 -3.09
C ASP A 4 -24.16 12.94 -1.78
N ALA A 5 -22.93 13.21 -1.35
CA ALA A 5 -22.64 14.00 -0.15
C ALA A 5 -23.15 15.45 -0.20
N ARG A 6 -23.55 15.94 -1.38
CA ARG A 6 -24.15 17.26 -1.61
C ARG A 6 -25.66 17.16 -1.86
N SER A 7 -26.26 16.02 -1.55
CA SER A 7 -27.69 15.73 -1.78
C SER A 7 -28.12 15.71 -3.25
N THR A 8 -27.19 15.62 -4.20
CA THR A 8 -27.49 15.45 -5.62
C THR A 8 -27.95 14.01 -5.86
N PRO A 9 -29.15 13.77 -6.40
CA PRO A 9 -29.60 12.42 -6.72
C PRO A 9 -28.65 11.74 -7.72
N PHE A 10 -28.36 10.45 -7.55
CA PHE A 10 -27.44 9.72 -8.44
C PHE A 10 -27.87 9.74 -9.91
N ALA A 11 -29.18 9.77 -10.17
CA ALA A 11 -29.74 9.91 -11.51
C ALA A 11 -29.34 11.22 -12.22
N GLN A 12 -28.92 12.25 -11.48
CA GLN A 12 -28.48 13.53 -12.02
C GLN A 12 -26.96 13.62 -12.19
N VAL A 13 -26.20 12.61 -11.74
CA VAL A 13 -24.73 12.59 -11.86
C VAL A 13 -24.36 11.97 -13.20
N PRO A 14 -23.85 12.72 -14.19
CA PRO A 14 -23.64 12.21 -15.54
C PRO A 14 -22.67 11.02 -15.60
N MET A 15 -21.68 10.99 -14.72
CA MET A 15 -20.68 9.91 -14.61
C MET A 15 -21.29 8.57 -14.16
N LEU A 16 -22.47 8.57 -13.53
CA LEU A 16 -23.12 7.35 -13.02
C LEU A 16 -24.20 6.79 -13.95
N LYS A 17 -24.45 7.42 -15.10
CA LYS A 17 -25.61 7.12 -15.96
C LYS A 17 -25.70 5.64 -16.38
N ASP A 18 -24.56 5.04 -16.69
CA ASP A 18 -24.45 3.65 -17.17
C ASP A 18 -23.82 2.71 -16.11
N ILE A 19 -23.73 3.16 -14.86
CA ILE A 19 -23.10 2.41 -13.76
C ILE A 19 -24.19 1.94 -12.80
N HIS A 20 -24.42 0.63 -12.76
CA HIS A 20 -25.50 0.03 -11.96
C HIS A 20 -25.01 -1.00 -10.96
N LYS A 21 -23.87 -1.65 -11.24
CA LYS A 21 -23.30 -2.73 -10.43
C LYS A 21 -21.81 -2.53 -10.27
N LEU A 22 -21.25 -3.14 -9.22
CA LEU A 22 -19.80 -3.13 -8.99
C LEU A 22 -19.03 -3.82 -10.13
N THR A 23 -19.66 -4.77 -10.83
CA THR A 23 -19.10 -5.48 -11.99
C THR A 23 -18.98 -4.63 -13.24
N ASP A 24 -19.56 -3.43 -13.27
CA ASP A 24 -19.47 -2.53 -14.42
C ASP A 24 -18.10 -1.81 -14.46
N PHE A 25 -17.33 -1.89 -13.38
CA PHE A 25 -15.95 -1.40 -13.30
C PHE A 25 -14.95 -2.47 -13.73
N ASP A 26 -13.86 -2.05 -14.38
CA ASP A 26 -12.76 -2.96 -14.75
C ASP A 26 -11.71 -3.14 -13.64
N LEU A 27 -11.67 -2.23 -12.66
CA LEU A 27 -10.70 -2.22 -11.58
C LEU A 27 -11.30 -1.55 -10.34
N LEU A 28 -11.16 -2.22 -9.19
CA LEU A 28 -11.42 -1.61 -7.90
C LEU A 28 -10.09 -1.19 -7.26
N VAL A 29 -10.00 0.08 -6.87
CA VAL A 29 -8.84 0.66 -6.19
C VAL A 29 -9.30 1.18 -4.83
N SER A 30 -8.66 0.74 -3.75
CA SER A 30 -8.91 1.25 -2.40
C SER A 30 -7.63 1.79 -1.79
N VAL A 31 -7.63 3.05 -1.36
CA VAL A 31 -6.54 3.61 -0.55
C VAL A 31 -7.12 3.98 0.80
N SER A 32 -6.77 3.24 1.85
CA SER A 32 -7.36 3.42 3.18
C SER A 32 -6.36 3.26 4.31
N ALA A 33 -6.77 3.75 5.49
CA ALA A 33 -6.06 3.58 6.74
C ALA A 33 -7.04 3.09 7.82
N GLY A 34 -7.06 1.77 8.06
CA GLY A 34 -7.89 1.17 9.09
C GLY A 34 -9.31 0.83 8.62
N TYR A 35 -10.31 1.14 9.46
CA TYR A 35 -11.70 0.73 9.29
C TYR A 35 -12.66 1.94 9.21
N PRO A 36 -13.66 1.93 8.30
CA PRO A 36 -13.83 0.99 7.19
C PRO A 36 -12.77 1.24 6.10
N GLY A 37 -12.33 0.20 5.41
CA GLY A 37 -11.23 0.28 4.47
C GLY A 37 -11.20 -0.89 3.48
N SER A 38 -10.00 -1.22 3.00
CA SER A 38 -9.83 -2.22 1.94
C SER A 38 -10.32 -3.62 2.34
N LYS A 39 -10.34 -3.95 3.63
CA LYS A 39 -10.78 -5.27 4.11
C LYS A 39 -12.26 -5.51 3.82
N GLU A 40 -13.11 -4.53 4.08
CA GLU A 40 -14.56 -4.62 3.85
C GLU A 40 -14.86 -4.71 2.35
N TRP A 41 -14.09 -3.98 1.52
CA TRP A 41 -14.19 -4.05 0.07
C TRP A 41 -13.78 -5.41 -0.51
N ILE A 42 -12.81 -6.11 0.10
CA ILE A 42 -12.46 -7.49 -0.32
C ILE A 42 -13.61 -8.44 -0.01
N GLN A 43 -14.14 -8.35 1.22
CA GLN A 43 -15.19 -9.25 1.70
C GLN A 43 -16.50 -9.05 0.94
N TYR A 44 -16.82 -7.80 0.60
CA TYR A 44 -18.04 -7.46 -0.13
C TYR A 44 -17.88 -7.57 -1.65
N GLY A 45 -16.83 -6.96 -2.21
CA GLY A 45 -16.72 -6.68 -3.64
C GLY A 45 -16.03 -7.75 -4.48
N VAL A 46 -15.21 -8.62 -3.88
CA VAL A 46 -14.39 -9.60 -4.60
C VAL A 46 -14.81 -11.05 -4.31
N SER A 47 -16.03 -11.23 -3.79
CA SER A 47 -16.57 -12.58 -3.62
C SER A 47 -16.84 -13.22 -5.00
N PRO A 48 -16.43 -14.50 -5.22
CA PRO A 48 -16.75 -15.25 -6.43
C PRO A 48 -18.26 -15.30 -6.75
N THR A 49 -19.10 -15.18 -5.72
CA THR A 49 -20.56 -15.18 -5.86
C THR A 49 -21.14 -13.85 -6.36
N MET A 50 -20.42 -12.73 -6.20
CA MET A 50 -20.88 -11.39 -6.59
C MET A 50 -20.46 -11.01 -8.01
N THR A 51 -19.44 -11.67 -8.56
CA THR A 51 -18.78 -11.29 -9.81
C THR A 51 -19.22 -12.13 -11.03
N GLY A 52 -20.18 -13.05 -10.86
CA GLY A 52 -20.83 -13.75 -11.96
C GLY A 52 -19.88 -14.51 -12.91
N GLY A 53 -18.66 -14.85 -12.45
CA GLY A 53 -17.62 -15.50 -13.26
C GLY A 53 -16.48 -14.60 -13.73
N LYS A 54 -16.57 -13.25 -13.65
CA LYS A 54 -15.45 -12.33 -13.94
C LYS A 54 -14.93 -11.69 -12.64
N PRO A 55 -13.93 -12.27 -11.95
CA PRO A 55 -13.39 -11.69 -10.73
C PRO A 55 -12.91 -10.26 -11.00
N LEU A 56 -13.53 -9.27 -10.33
CA LEU A 56 -13.15 -7.87 -10.42
C LEU A 56 -11.74 -7.70 -9.85
N PRO A 57 -10.74 -7.28 -10.66
CA PRO A 57 -9.41 -7.02 -10.14
C PRO A 57 -9.48 -5.97 -9.03
N PHE A 58 -8.91 -6.30 -7.87
CA PHE A 58 -8.89 -5.39 -6.73
C PHE A 58 -7.46 -5.11 -6.29
N VAL A 59 -7.11 -3.83 -6.21
CA VAL A 59 -5.83 -3.36 -5.70
C VAL A 59 -6.04 -2.44 -4.51
N ALA A 60 -5.16 -2.53 -3.51
CA ALA A 60 -5.25 -1.69 -2.32
C ALA A 60 -3.94 -0.99 -1.98
N GLY A 61 -4.01 0.28 -1.58
CA GLY A 61 -2.97 0.97 -0.83
C GLY A 61 -3.34 1.01 0.65
N ALA A 62 -2.45 0.51 1.51
CA ALA A 62 -2.73 0.35 2.93
C ALA A 62 -1.59 0.86 3.80
N THR A 63 -1.91 1.32 5.00
CA THR A 63 -0.89 1.64 6.02
C THR A 63 -0.19 0.37 6.51
N GLY A 64 0.95 0.54 7.20
CA GLY A 64 1.72 -0.60 7.74
C GLY A 64 0.92 -1.46 8.73
N VAL A 65 -0.05 -0.89 9.43
CA VAL A 65 -0.91 -1.63 10.36
C VAL A 65 -2.04 -2.39 9.66
N GLN A 66 -2.52 -1.88 8.53
CA GLN A 66 -3.59 -2.51 7.74
C GLN A 66 -3.02 -3.57 6.78
N THR A 67 -1.79 -3.39 6.29
CA THR A 67 -1.17 -4.29 5.30
C THR A 67 -1.20 -5.77 5.72
N PRO A 68 -0.82 -6.17 6.95
CA PRO A 68 -0.86 -7.57 7.38
C PRO A 68 -2.25 -8.20 7.30
N GLN A 69 -3.31 -7.40 7.43
CA GLN A 69 -4.69 -7.87 7.32
C GLN A 69 -5.11 -8.14 5.87
N LEU A 70 -4.39 -7.56 4.89
CA LEU A 70 -4.67 -7.71 3.47
C LEU A 70 -3.84 -8.81 2.81
N ILE A 71 -2.66 -9.12 3.34
CA ILE A 71 -1.76 -10.15 2.78
C ILE A 71 -2.45 -11.50 2.54
N PRO A 72 -3.31 -12.04 3.44
CA PRO A 72 -3.97 -13.33 3.19
C PRO A 72 -4.88 -13.36 1.96
N TYR A 73 -5.31 -12.20 1.48
CA TYR A 73 -6.17 -12.06 0.30
C TYR A 73 -5.39 -11.95 -1.00
N TYR A 74 -4.07 -11.73 -0.96
CA TYR A 74 -3.20 -11.65 -2.13
C TYR A 74 -2.47 -12.98 -2.38
N PRO A 75 -2.35 -13.47 -3.64
CA PRO A 75 -2.86 -12.89 -4.88
C PRO A 75 -4.27 -13.38 -5.28
N GLY A 76 -4.95 -14.16 -4.44
CA GLY A 76 -6.19 -14.84 -4.82
C GLY A 76 -7.39 -13.90 -5.02
N GLN A 77 -7.70 -13.08 -4.02
CA GLN A 77 -8.80 -12.11 -4.03
C GLN A 77 -8.31 -10.67 -4.28
N MET A 78 -7.00 -10.46 -4.41
CA MET A 78 -6.39 -9.17 -4.67
C MET A 78 -5.37 -9.29 -5.78
N ALA A 79 -5.44 -8.40 -6.77
CA ALA A 79 -4.43 -8.30 -7.82
C ALA A 79 -3.14 -7.63 -7.33
N GLY A 80 -3.18 -6.86 -6.24
CA GLY A 80 -1.99 -6.21 -5.69
C GLY A 80 -2.24 -5.40 -4.42
N VAL A 81 -1.19 -5.23 -3.62
CA VAL A 81 -1.23 -4.39 -2.42
C VAL A 81 0.02 -3.51 -2.32
N LEU A 82 -0.18 -2.19 -2.21
CA LEU A 82 0.85 -1.23 -1.88
C LEU A 82 0.94 -1.12 -0.36
N GLY A 83 1.87 -1.89 0.21
CA GLY A 83 2.05 -1.98 1.65
C GLY A 83 2.90 -0.83 2.20
N ALA A 84 2.26 0.03 3.00
CA ALA A 84 2.88 1.13 3.71
C ALA A 84 3.73 2.04 2.81
N ILE A 85 4.71 2.71 3.40
CA ILE A 85 5.60 3.63 2.68
C ILE A 85 6.53 2.92 1.69
N LYS A 86 6.94 1.69 2.00
CA LYS A 86 7.82 0.91 1.13
C LYS A 86 7.14 0.57 -0.21
N GLY A 87 5.91 0.04 -0.17
CA GLY A 87 5.16 -0.27 -1.39
C GLY A 87 4.87 0.98 -2.22
N ALA A 88 4.56 2.11 -1.57
CA ALA A 88 4.41 3.39 -2.26
C ALA A 88 5.72 3.85 -2.93
N ALA A 89 6.87 3.72 -2.26
CA ALA A 89 8.18 4.10 -2.81
C ALA A 89 8.61 3.24 -3.99
N GLU A 90 8.33 1.94 -3.95
CA GLU A 90 8.58 1.01 -5.06
C GLU A 90 7.70 1.35 -6.27
N TYR A 91 6.41 1.64 -6.05
CA TYR A 91 5.50 2.08 -7.10
C TYR A 91 5.96 3.40 -7.76
N GLU A 92 6.31 4.41 -6.94
CA GLU A 92 6.89 5.67 -7.45
C GLU A 92 8.14 5.39 -8.29
N SER A 93 9.02 4.49 -7.84
CA SER A 93 10.23 4.12 -8.59
C SER A 93 9.92 3.57 -9.97
N LEU A 94 8.98 2.64 -10.06
CA LEU A 94 8.57 2.00 -11.31
C LEU A 94 7.96 3.02 -12.28
N VAL A 95 7.03 3.84 -11.79
CA VAL A 95 6.37 4.89 -12.60
C VAL A 95 7.38 5.92 -13.09
N ASN A 96 8.24 6.41 -12.20
CA ASN A 96 9.23 7.43 -12.53
C ASN A 96 10.29 6.91 -13.52
N THR A 97 10.70 5.65 -13.38
CA THR A 97 11.63 5.01 -14.32
C THR A 97 11.00 4.87 -15.71
N LYS A 98 9.74 4.43 -15.78
CA LYS A 98 9.01 4.35 -17.06
C LYS A 98 8.79 5.72 -17.69
N LEU A 99 8.49 6.75 -16.90
CA LEU A 99 8.29 8.10 -17.40
C LEU A 99 9.59 8.66 -18.02
N ARG A 100 10.73 8.46 -17.36
CA ARG A 100 12.06 8.89 -17.87
C ARG A 100 12.45 8.20 -19.17
N SER A 101 12.05 6.94 -19.38
CA SER A 101 12.35 6.22 -20.62
C SER A 101 11.45 6.63 -21.79
N MET A 102 10.28 7.22 -21.52
CA MET A 102 9.39 7.76 -22.56
C MET A 102 9.70 9.21 -22.91
N ASP A 103 10.13 10.02 -21.94
CA ASP A 103 10.46 11.43 -22.13
C ASP A 103 11.61 11.84 -21.20
N SER A 104 12.83 11.59 -21.65
CA SER A 104 14.04 11.80 -20.85
C SER A 104 14.36 13.26 -20.54
N GLY A 105 13.72 14.21 -21.25
CA GLY A 105 13.92 15.65 -21.06
C GLY A 105 13.02 16.27 -19.99
N LYS A 106 11.98 15.57 -19.55
CA LYS A 106 10.98 16.14 -18.63
C LYS A 106 11.33 15.88 -17.17
N PRO A 107 11.51 16.94 -16.36
CA PRO A 107 11.77 16.76 -14.93
C PRO A 107 10.56 16.13 -14.24
N ILE A 108 10.82 15.15 -13.38
CA ILE A 108 9.79 14.56 -12.52
C ILE A 108 9.52 15.53 -11.37
N ALA A 109 8.26 15.89 -11.18
CA ALA A 109 7.88 16.77 -10.09
C ALA A 109 8.19 16.11 -8.72
N PRO A 110 8.75 16.85 -7.74
CA PRO A 110 9.12 16.30 -6.42
C PRO A 110 7.98 15.57 -5.71
N LYS A 111 6.72 15.98 -5.95
CA LYS A 111 5.51 15.35 -5.40
C LYS A 111 5.37 13.86 -5.75
N PHE A 112 5.99 13.39 -6.83
CA PHE A 112 5.96 11.99 -7.28
C PHE A 112 7.16 11.18 -6.77
N GLN A 113 7.95 11.74 -5.84
CA GLN A 113 9.13 11.09 -5.25
C GLN A 113 9.08 11.17 -3.70
N GLU A 114 7.92 11.53 -3.15
CA GLU A 114 7.75 11.76 -1.72
C GLU A 114 7.84 10.46 -0.93
N ALA A 115 7.29 9.36 -1.44
CA ALA A 115 7.42 8.06 -0.77
C ALA A 115 8.87 7.57 -0.80
N GLN A 116 9.57 7.75 -1.93
CA GLN A 116 11.01 7.46 -2.02
C GLN A 116 11.84 8.27 -1.03
N ARG A 117 11.55 9.58 -0.89
CA ARG A 117 12.27 10.44 0.06
C ARG A 117 12.09 9.98 1.51
N ARG A 118 10.90 9.50 1.86
CA ARG A 118 10.58 9.00 3.21
C ARG A 118 11.27 7.68 3.56
N MET A 119 11.84 6.97 2.59
CA MET A 119 12.63 5.76 2.86
C MET A 119 14.01 6.06 3.48
N ALA A 120 14.59 7.24 3.23
CA ALA A 120 15.92 7.57 3.74
C ALA A 120 15.98 7.64 5.28
N PRO A 121 15.06 8.34 5.98
CA PRO A 121 15.00 8.28 7.44
C PRO A 121 14.80 6.86 7.99
N GLN A 122 13.97 6.05 7.31
CA GLN A 122 13.73 4.67 7.70
C GLN A 122 15.02 3.84 7.65
N LEU A 123 15.80 3.95 6.57
CA LEU A 123 17.08 3.26 6.44
C LEU A 123 18.06 3.65 7.56
N VAL A 124 18.25 4.94 7.78
CA VAL A 124 19.18 5.45 8.81
C VAL A 124 18.80 4.95 10.20
N ALA A 125 17.51 5.02 10.55
CA ALA A 125 17.01 4.52 11.83
C ALA A 125 17.27 3.01 12.01
N HIS A 126 17.00 2.20 10.98
CA HIS A 126 17.21 0.75 11.06
C HIS A 126 18.70 0.39 11.16
N VAL A 127 19.57 1.05 10.39
CA VAL A 127 21.03 0.84 10.46
C VAL A 127 21.56 1.21 11.84
N LEU A 128 21.10 2.34 12.39
CA LEU A 128 21.48 2.77 13.74
C LEU A 128 21.05 1.73 14.79
N MET A 129 19.80 1.27 14.75
CA MET A 129 19.32 0.27 15.71
C MET A 129 20.12 -1.04 15.62
N VAL A 130 20.37 -1.55 14.41
CA VAL A 130 21.20 -2.75 14.21
C VAL A 130 22.61 -2.54 14.75
N GLY A 131 23.21 -1.37 14.50
CA GLY A 131 24.53 -1.01 15.03
C GLY A 131 24.57 -1.02 16.56
N LEU A 132 23.56 -0.43 17.21
CA LEU A 132 23.45 -0.42 18.67
C LEU A 132 23.27 -1.84 19.25
N ILE A 133 22.49 -2.70 18.59
CA ILE A 133 22.32 -4.11 18.99
C ILE A 133 23.66 -4.86 18.90
N VAL A 134 24.41 -4.69 17.81
CA VAL A 134 25.72 -5.32 17.63
C VAL A 134 26.71 -4.85 18.69
N VAL A 135 26.81 -3.54 18.93
CA VAL A 135 27.68 -2.98 19.96
C VAL A 135 27.30 -3.51 21.35
N GLY A 136 26.01 -3.53 21.68
CA GLY A 136 25.51 -4.08 22.94
C GLY A 136 25.90 -5.56 23.14
N ASN A 137 25.75 -6.37 22.09
CA ASN A 137 26.16 -7.77 22.13
C ASN A 137 27.67 -7.93 22.30
N VAL A 138 28.49 -7.14 21.60
CA VAL A 138 29.96 -7.18 21.75
C VAL A 138 30.38 -6.85 23.18
N ILE A 139 29.82 -5.79 23.77
CA ILE A 139 30.09 -5.40 25.17
C ILE A 139 29.68 -6.53 26.13
N TYR A 140 28.49 -7.11 25.94
CA TYR A 140 28.00 -8.22 26.76
C TYR A 140 28.97 -9.41 26.76
N PHE A 141 29.40 -9.87 25.58
CA PHE A 141 30.31 -11.02 25.47
C PHE A 141 31.73 -10.71 25.95
N ALA A 142 32.23 -9.49 25.72
CA ALA A 142 33.53 -9.05 26.24
C ALA A 142 33.54 -8.95 27.78
N GLY A 143 32.44 -8.49 28.38
CA GLY A 143 32.25 -8.45 29.84
C GLY A 143 32.18 -9.85 30.46
N ARG A 144 31.48 -10.79 29.82
CA ARG A 144 31.36 -12.18 30.30
C ARG A 144 32.70 -12.93 30.35
N ARG A 145 33.63 -12.65 29.42
CA ARG A 145 34.98 -13.23 29.45
C ARG A 145 35.82 -12.77 30.65
N LYS A 146 35.55 -11.58 31.20
CA LYS A 146 36.27 -11.06 32.39
C LYS A 146 35.77 -11.64 33.71
N GLY A 147 34.51 -12.10 33.77
CA GLY A 147 33.92 -12.70 34.97
C GLY A 147 34.20 -14.20 35.17
N ALA A 148 34.76 -14.90 34.17
CA ALA A 148 35.09 -16.33 34.25
C ALA A 148 36.51 -16.61 34.78
N HIS A 149 37.24 -15.58 35.21
CA HIS A 149 38.61 -15.66 35.73
C HIS A 149 38.72 -15.24 37.21
N VAL A 150 37.61 -15.25 37.96
CA VAL A 150 37.60 -15.09 39.43
C VAL A 150 37.04 -16.35 40.06
#